data_AF-A0A6L9L525-F1
#
_entry.id   AF-A0A6L9L525-F1
#
_cell.length_a   1.000
_cell.length_b   1.000
_cell.length_c   1.000
_cell.angle_alpha   90.00
_cell.angle_beta   90.00
_cell.angle_gamma   90.00
#
_symmetry.space_group_name_H-M   'P 1'
#
loop_
_entity.id
_entity.type
_entity.pdbx_description
1 polymer ?
#
loop_
_entity_poly.entity_id
_entity_poly.type
_entity_poly.pdbx_seq_one_letter_code
_entity_poly.pdbx_strand_id
1 'polypeptide(L)'
;MQFTDAASLISGVESRLRSYVAANLVDTGEFYSLLKKEMGRMGLSLKEETEWVLAVKNHRVLKPADMVDFWSIHELEDPEASSGSLLRYIPPSRARQVSHQAERNSQIHRQSPCRSHHYHRQFTEDGHYFRFDFTDSYVLVQGWGTPRHNGSILVPAEPILTDYLEKFLIYQTLKDLYINAEVNDLERRLDLAKRDYELAEAVATNYLKTPSFKQLLAWKESWHGRLLSRYQL
;
A
#
# COMPACT_ATOMS: atom_id res chain seq x y z
N MET A 1 -11.97 -2.42 7.63
CA MET A 1 -11.09 -3.47 7.14
C MET A 1 -10.00 -3.65 8.18
N GLN A 2 -9.80 -4.86 8.69
CA GLN A 2 -8.71 -5.16 9.61
C GLN A 2 -7.47 -5.58 8.81
N PHE A 3 -6.28 -5.36 9.35
CA PHE A 3 -5.03 -5.71 8.68
C PHE A 3 -4.15 -6.55 9.60
N THR A 4 -3.39 -7.46 9.00
CA THR A 4 -2.46 -8.38 9.67
C THR A 4 -1.12 -8.39 8.94
N ASP A 5 -0.12 -8.98 9.57
CA ASP A 5 1.21 -9.18 8.99
C ASP A 5 1.15 -10.21 7.84
N ALA A 6 1.71 -9.83 6.69
CA ALA A 6 1.84 -10.69 5.50
C ALA A 6 2.57 -12.01 5.77
N ALA A 7 3.45 -12.07 6.78
CA ALA A 7 4.21 -13.27 7.11
C ALA A 7 3.30 -14.48 7.35
N SER A 8 2.15 -14.28 8.01
CA SER A 8 1.18 -15.36 8.26
C SER A 8 0.60 -15.95 6.97
N LEU A 9 0.25 -15.10 6.01
CA LEU A 9 -0.24 -15.48 4.68
C LEU A 9 0.86 -16.20 3.90
N ILE A 10 2.07 -15.65 3.90
CA ILE A 10 3.23 -16.23 3.21
C ILE A 10 3.55 -17.62 3.74
N SER A 11 3.61 -17.82 5.06
CA SER A 11 3.83 -19.15 5.65
C SER A 11 2.72 -20.14 5.26
N GLY A 12 1.48 -19.68 5.10
CA GLY A 12 0.37 -20.50 4.58
C GLY A 12 0.62 -20.96 3.14
N VAL A 13 1.11 -20.06 2.28
CA VAL A 13 1.47 -20.36 0.88
C VAL A 13 2.69 -21.29 0.81
N GLU A 14 3.75 -21.01 1.58
CA GLU A 14 4.95 -21.86 1.67
C GLU A 14 4.59 -23.30 2.06
N SER A 15 3.71 -23.47 3.05
CA SER A 15 3.23 -24.79 3.47
C SER A 15 2.54 -25.56 2.35
N ARG A 16 1.74 -24.89 1.52
CA ARG A 16 1.08 -25.50 0.34
C ARG A 16 2.06 -25.78 -0.80
N LEU A 17 3.13 -24.99 -0.91
CA LEU A 17 4.19 -25.14 -1.91
C LEU A 17 5.43 -25.86 -1.36
N ARG A 18 5.30 -26.56 -0.23
CA ARG A 18 6.43 -27.11 0.54
C ARG A 18 7.43 -27.92 -0.29
N SER A 19 6.97 -28.67 -1.29
CA SER A 19 7.85 -29.48 -2.13
C SER A 19 8.75 -28.62 -3.02
N TYR A 20 8.23 -27.51 -3.52
CA TYR A 20 8.98 -26.58 -4.38
C TYR A 20 9.91 -25.69 -3.53
N VAL A 21 9.43 -25.25 -2.36
CA VAL A 21 10.25 -24.52 -1.39
C VAL A 21 11.43 -25.38 -0.91
N ALA A 22 11.17 -26.65 -0.53
CA ALA A 22 12.23 -27.57 -0.10
C ALA A 22 13.24 -27.91 -1.22
N ALA A 23 12.81 -27.84 -2.48
CA ALA A 23 13.68 -28.00 -3.65
C ALA A 23 14.41 -26.70 -4.05
N ASN A 24 14.22 -25.60 -3.30
CA ASN A 24 14.78 -24.28 -3.59
C ASN A 24 14.41 -23.75 -4.99
N LEU A 25 13.20 -24.09 -5.46
CA LEU A 25 12.64 -23.62 -6.74
C LEU A 25 11.79 -22.35 -6.58
N VAL A 26 11.55 -21.91 -5.35
CA VAL A 26 10.68 -20.77 -5.05
C VAL A 26 11.45 -19.75 -4.23
N ASP A 27 11.59 -18.53 -4.75
CA ASP A 27 12.09 -17.38 -3.99
C ASP A 27 10.95 -16.73 -3.22
N THR A 28 10.87 -17.03 -1.92
CA THR A 28 9.82 -16.49 -1.04
C THR A 28 9.99 -15.00 -0.78
N GLY A 29 11.17 -14.42 -1.04
CA GLY A 29 11.40 -12.98 -0.98
C GLY A 29 10.58 -12.22 -2.02
N GLU A 30 10.30 -12.85 -3.17
CA GLU A 30 9.51 -12.25 -4.25
C GLU A 30 8.02 -12.10 -3.88
N PHE A 31 7.52 -12.88 -2.91
CA PHE A 31 6.12 -12.84 -2.50
C PHE A 31 5.71 -11.45 -2.00
N TYR A 32 6.59 -10.74 -1.30
CA TYR A 32 6.29 -9.39 -0.82
C TYR A 32 6.09 -8.40 -1.97
N SER A 33 6.92 -8.48 -3.02
CA SER A 33 6.75 -7.65 -4.21
C SER A 33 5.48 -7.98 -4.98
N LEU A 34 5.16 -9.27 -5.14
CA LEU A 34 3.95 -9.73 -5.79
C LEU A 34 2.69 -9.26 -5.04
N LEU A 35 2.67 -9.42 -3.71
CA LEU A 35 1.57 -8.93 -2.86
C LEU A 35 1.41 -7.41 -2.97
N LYS A 36 2.50 -6.64 -2.87
CA LYS A 36 2.44 -5.17 -2.98
C LYS A 36 1.82 -4.74 -4.31
N LYS A 37 2.25 -5.35 -5.41
CA LYS A 37 1.73 -5.09 -6.76
C LYS A 37 0.25 -5.42 -6.86
N GLU A 38 -0.14 -6.58 -6.35
CA GLU A 38 -1.51 -7.08 -6.46
C GLU A 38 -2.49 -6.29 -5.59
N MET A 39 -2.10 -5.98 -4.36
CA MET A 39 -2.86 -5.08 -3.50
C MET A 39 -3.04 -3.70 -4.13
N GLY A 40 -2.01 -3.17 -4.81
CA GLY A 40 -2.11 -1.93 -5.56
C GLY A 40 -3.14 -1.99 -6.68
N ARG A 41 -3.14 -3.09 -7.45
CA ARG A 41 -4.11 -3.33 -8.53
C ARG A 41 -5.55 -3.38 -8.00
N MET A 42 -5.76 -4.00 -6.83
CA MET A 42 -7.08 -4.14 -6.20
C MET A 42 -7.51 -2.92 -5.38
N GLY A 43 -6.68 -1.89 -5.27
CA GLY A 43 -6.96 -0.73 -4.40
C GLY A 43 -6.95 -1.06 -2.91
N LEU A 44 -6.24 -2.12 -2.52
CA LEU A 44 -6.07 -2.60 -1.14
C LEU A 44 -4.81 -2.07 -0.47
N SER A 45 -3.95 -1.34 -1.20
CA SER A 45 -2.74 -0.76 -0.62
C SER A 45 -3.10 0.23 0.48
N LEU A 46 -2.66 -0.09 1.69
CA LEU A 46 -2.60 0.90 2.76
C LEU A 46 -1.53 1.93 2.42
N LYS A 47 -1.85 3.18 2.72
CA LYS A 47 -0.94 4.31 2.63
C LYS A 47 -0.88 4.94 4.01
N GLU A 48 0.32 5.12 4.53
CA GLU A 48 0.55 5.93 5.72
C GLU A 48 1.38 7.15 5.34
N GLU A 49 1.15 8.26 6.02
CA GLU A 49 2.01 9.44 5.86
C GLU A 49 3.39 9.10 6.43
N THR A 50 4.42 9.30 5.64
CA THR A 50 5.80 8.95 5.98
C THR A 50 6.73 10.08 5.56
N GLU A 51 7.77 10.26 6.36
CA GLU A 51 8.85 11.19 6.07
C GLU A 51 10.15 10.41 5.95
N TRP A 52 10.94 10.73 4.92
CA TRP A 52 12.26 10.13 4.71
C TRP A 52 13.31 11.24 4.63
N VAL A 53 14.37 11.09 5.45
CA VAL A 53 15.58 11.91 5.32
C VAL A 53 16.57 11.11 4.49
N LEU A 54 16.87 11.60 3.29
CA LEU A 54 17.68 10.90 2.30
C LEU A 54 18.95 11.68 2.00
N ALA A 55 20.10 10.99 2.00
CA ALA A 55 21.39 11.60 1.66
C ALA A 55 21.57 11.61 0.14
N VAL A 56 21.69 12.81 -0.44
CA VAL A 56 22.02 12.98 -1.85
C VAL A 56 23.52 12.77 -2.03
N LYS A 57 23.88 11.93 -3.00
CA LYS A 57 25.28 11.67 -3.38
C LYS A 57 25.37 11.64 -4.89
N ASN A 58 26.32 12.37 -5.47
CA ASN A 58 26.51 12.46 -6.92
C ASN A 58 25.21 12.82 -7.65
N HIS A 59 24.54 13.89 -7.20
CA HIS A 59 23.30 14.41 -7.82
C HIS A 59 22.08 13.49 -7.78
N ARG A 60 22.11 12.42 -6.98
CA ARG A 60 20.99 11.48 -6.91
C ARG A 60 20.80 10.88 -5.52
N VAL A 61 19.60 10.42 -5.27
CA VAL A 61 19.28 9.58 -4.12
C VAL A 61 18.32 8.47 -4.50
N LEU A 62 18.53 7.29 -3.92
CA LEU A 62 17.66 6.14 -4.13
C LEU A 62 16.33 6.37 -3.40
N LYS A 63 15.22 6.13 -4.09
CA LYS A 63 13.91 6.17 -3.48
C LYS A 63 13.75 5.06 -2.44
N PRO A 64 13.08 5.32 -1.30
CA PRO A 64 12.71 4.28 -0.36
C PRO A 64 11.86 3.20 -1.04
N ALA A 65 12.16 1.93 -0.79
CA ALA A 65 11.46 0.79 -1.42
C ALA A 65 9.97 0.70 -0.99
N ASP A 66 9.65 1.26 0.16
CA ASP A 66 8.30 1.38 0.73
C ASP A 66 7.54 2.62 0.25
N MET A 67 8.21 3.60 -0.38
CA MET A 67 7.56 4.79 -0.91
C MET A 67 6.59 4.42 -2.04
N VAL A 68 5.36 4.92 -1.95
CA VAL A 68 4.28 4.73 -2.93
C VAL A 68 4.11 5.98 -3.79
N ASP A 69 4.11 7.14 -3.15
CA ASP A 69 3.94 8.45 -3.76
C ASP A 69 4.52 9.51 -2.83
N PHE A 70 4.71 10.74 -3.30
CA PHE A 70 5.18 11.85 -2.48
C PHE A 70 4.49 13.15 -2.85
N TRP A 71 4.39 14.08 -1.91
CA TRP A 71 3.81 15.41 -2.15
C TRP A 71 4.79 16.54 -1.88
N SER A 72 5.89 16.29 -1.17
CA SER A 72 6.90 17.31 -0.90
C SER A 72 8.33 16.75 -0.87
N ILE A 73 9.28 17.56 -1.32
CA ILE A 73 10.73 17.34 -1.20
C ILE A 73 11.40 18.66 -0.84
N HIS A 74 12.15 18.68 0.25
CA HIS A 74 12.90 19.86 0.73
C HIS A 74 14.38 19.52 0.88
N GLU A 75 15.27 20.35 0.37
CA GLU A 75 16.69 20.30 0.74
C GLU A 75 16.84 20.73 2.20
N LEU A 76 17.64 19.98 2.96
CA LEU A 76 17.99 20.27 4.34
C LEU A 76 19.42 20.79 4.39
N GLU A 77 19.65 21.90 5.11
CA GLU A 77 20.99 22.28 5.52
C GLU A 77 21.52 21.22 6.50
N ASP A 78 22.82 20.94 6.43
CA ASP A 78 23.51 19.84 7.10
C ASP A 78 22.89 19.46 8.46
N PRO A 79 22.30 18.25 8.60
CA PRO A 79 21.58 17.85 9.79
C PRO A 79 22.49 17.78 11.02
N GLU A 80 23.81 17.58 10.84
CA GLU A 80 24.77 17.57 11.95
C GLU A 80 25.12 18.99 12.44
N ALA A 81 25.11 20.00 11.56
CA ALA A 81 25.33 21.39 11.94
C ALA A 81 24.15 21.98 12.76
N SER A 82 22.98 21.33 12.69
CA SER A 82 21.74 21.74 13.36
C SER A 82 21.54 21.12 14.75
N SER A 83 22.53 20.37 15.27
CA SER A 83 22.49 19.61 16.53
C SER A 83 22.29 20.43 17.82
N GLY A 84 22.06 21.75 17.72
CA GLY A 84 21.61 22.61 18.84
C GLY A 84 20.08 22.72 18.97
N SER A 85 19.33 22.32 17.96
CA SER A 85 17.88 22.27 17.95
C SER A 85 17.45 20.88 17.51
N LEU A 86 17.47 19.94 18.46
CA LEU A 86 16.75 18.68 18.33
C LEU A 86 15.27 18.99 18.07
N LEU A 87 14.91 19.13 16.80
CA LEU A 87 13.59 18.71 16.33
C LEU A 87 13.53 17.22 16.65
N ARG A 88 13.13 16.91 17.88
CA ARG A 88 12.62 15.60 18.24
C ARG A 88 11.42 15.39 17.35
N TYR A 89 11.65 14.68 16.25
CA TYR A 89 10.59 14.07 15.47
C TYR A 89 9.75 13.22 16.43
N ILE A 90 8.53 13.69 16.70
CA ILE A 90 7.52 12.94 17.42
C ILE A 90 6.70 12.26 16.32
N PRO A 91 6.82 10.93 16.12
CA PRO A 91 5.94 10.24 15.20
C PRO A 91 4.48 10.48 15.63
N PRO A 92 3.53 10.59 14.71
CA PRO A 92 2.11 10.74 15.03
C PRO A 92 1.51 9.42 15.55
N SER A 93 2.16 8.74 16.49
CA SER A 93 1.60 7.58 17.21
C SER A 93 0.81 7.97 18.48
N ARG A 94 0.43 9.26 18.61
CA ARG A 94 -0.46 9.77 19.68
C ARG A 94 -1.70 10.52 19.16
N ALA A 95 -2.20 10.19 17.98
CA ALA A 95 -3.59 10.49 17.65
C ALA A 95 -4.50 9.49 18.38
N ARG A 96 -4.92 9.90 19.58
CA ARG A 96 -5.90 9.28 20.47
C ARG A 96 -7.04 8.56 19.75
N GLN A 97 -7.46 7.44 20.34
CA GLN A 97 -8.87 7.08 20.44
C GLN A 97 -9.71 8.32 20.77
N VAL A 98 -10.40 8.87 19.78
CA VAL A 98 -11.53 9.79 20.01
C VAL A 98 -12.78 9.07 19.52
N SER A 99 -13.25 8.17 20.37
CA SER A 99 -14.65 7.78 20.41
C SER A 99 -15.47 8.96 20.97
N HIS A 100 -16.51 9.34 20.24
CA HIS A 100 -17.63 10.20 20.65
C HIS A 100 -17.33 11.67 20.97
N GLN A 101 -17.46 12.54 19.95
CA GLN A 101 -18.20 13.82 19.96
C GLN A 101 -17.62 14.78 18.91
N ALA A 102 -18.09 14.67 17.67
CA ALA A 102 -17.98 15.73 16.68
C ALA A 102 -19.13 15.62 15.65
N GLU A 103 -20.35 15.49 16.15
CA GLU A 103 -21.56 15.81 15.39
C GLU A 103 -22.02 17.21 15.84
N ARG A 104 -21.50 18.23 15.16
CA ARG A 104 -22.08 19.58 14.99
C ARG A 104 -21.01 20.45 14.36
N ASN A 105 -20.98 20.45 13.04
CA ASN A 105 -20.82 21.62 12.18
C ASN A 105 -20.61 21.11 10.75
N SER A 106 -21.74 20.93 10.08
CA SER A 106 -21.84 20.84 8.64
C SER A 106 -21.39 22.17 7.99
N GLN A 107 -20.86 22.05 6.78
CA GLN A 107 -20.55 23.12 5.82
C GLN A 107 -19.23 23.89 6.03
N ILE A 108 -18.11 23.22 5.74
CA ILE A 108 -16.95 23.87 5.09
C ILE A 108 -16.50 22.97 3.94
N HIS A 109 -16.22 23.59 2.80
CA HIS A 109 -15.91 22.98 1.50
C HIS A 109 -15.05 21.70 1.56
N ARG A 110 -15.56 20.64 0.91
CA ARG A 110 -14.73 19.58 0.35
C ARG A 110 -13.95 20.14 -0.85
N GLN A 111 -12.88 20.86 -0.59
CA GLN A 111 -11.76 20.90 -1.52
C GLN A 111 -10.81 19.80 -1.07
N SER A 112 -10.75 18.71 -1.83
CA SER A 112 -9.55 17.90 -1.84
C SER A 112 -8.38 18.86 -2.08
N PRO A 113 -7.32 18.85 -1.25
CA PRO A 113 -6.15 19.69 -1.48
C PRO A 113 -5.37 19.09 -2.64
N CYS A 114 -5.89 19.30 -3.85
CA CYS A 114 -5.16 19.05 -5.07
C CYS A 114 -4.04 20.09 -5.15
N ARG A 115 -2.83 19.63 -4.84
CA ARG A 115 -1.58 19.95 -5.55
C ARG A 115 -1.20 21.43 -5.68
N SER A 116 -0.72 22.04 -4.59
CA SER A 116 0.43 22.93 -4.71
C SER A 116 1.66 22.16 -4.27
N HIS A 117 2.32 21.50 -5.22
CA HIS A 117 3.64 20.95 -4.95
C HIS A 117 4.61 22.12 -4.80
N HIS A 118 4.96 22.45 -3.57
CA HIS A 118 5.95 23.48 -3.28
C HIS A 118 7.34 22.87 -3.47
N TYR A 119 7.79 22.81 -4.72
CA TYR A 119 9.16 22.42 -5.03
C TYR A 119 10.07 23.64 -4.89
N HIS A 120 10.93 23.64 -3.87
CA HIS A 120 11.87 24.75 -3.66
C HIS A 120 13.08 24.72 -4.61
N ARG A 121 13.30 23.63 -5.38
CA ARG A 121 14.29 23.51 -6.45
C ARG A 121 13.84 22.52 -7.53
N GLN A 122 14.44 22.60 -8.72
CA GLN A 122 14.16 21.67 -9.82
C GLN A 122 14.83 20.32 -9.51
N PHE A 123 14.03 19.26 -9.44
CA PHE A 123 14.53 17.89 -9.44
C PHE A 123 13.87 17.13 -10.59
N THR A 124 14.50 16.05 -11.01
CA THR A 124 13.89 15.09 -11.94
C THR A 124 13.74 13.75 -11.23
N GLU A 125 12.67 13.04 -11.57
CA GLU A 125 12.39 11.73 -11.05
C GLU A 125 12.62 10.71 -12.16
N ASP A 126 13.49 9.73 -11.90
CA ASP A 126 13.48 8.49 -12.67
C ASP A 126 12.85 7.38 -11.82
N GLY A 127 12.54 6.22 -12.40
CA GLY A 127 11.81 5.15 -11.71
C GLY A 127 12.36 4.80 -10.32
N HIS A 128 13.67 4.92 -10.11
CA HIS A 128 14.34 4.50 -8.87
C HIS A 128 15.01 5.62 -8.08
N TYR A 129 15.27 6.78 -8.71
CA TYR A 129 16.04 7.86 -8.13
C TYR A 129 15.30 9.19 -8.20
N PHE A 130 15.53 10.03 -7.20
CA PHE A 130 15.40 11.47 -7.36
C PHE A 130 16.77 12.03 -7.79
N ARG A 131 16.78 12.91 -8.78
CA ARG A 131 17.97 13.58 -9.29
C ARG A 131 17.88 15.07 -9.03
N PHE A 132 18.94 15.62 -8.47
CA PHE A 132 19.02 17.01 -8.03
C PHE A 132 20.17 17.74 -8.72
N ASP A 133 20.13 19.07 -8.70
CA ASP A 133 21.20 19.94 -9.18
C ASP A 133 22.38 20.10 -8.20
N PHE A 134 22.28 19.55 -6.99
CA PHE A 134 23.31 19.54 -5.95
C PHE A 134 23.86 18.13 -5.65
N THR A 135 25.10 18.02 -5.16
CA THR A 135 25.80 16.73 -4.99
C THR A 135 25.74 16.12 -3.61
N ASP A 136 26.00 16.91 -2.57
CA ASP A 136 26.31 16.44 -1.22
C ASP A 136 25.46 17.22 -0.21
N SER A 137 24.22 16.78 -0.05
CA SER A 137 23.21 17.43 0.79
C SER A 137 22.20 16.39 1.29
N TYR A 138 21.25 16.81 2.11
CA TYR A 138 20.16 15.95 2.57
C TYR A 138 18.83 16.46 2.03
N VAL A 139 17.89 15.55 1.79
CA VAL A 139 16.52 15.92 1.43
C VAL A 139 15.53 15.28 2.38
N LEU A 140 14.54 16.05 2.82
CA LEU A 140 13.34 15.59 3.48
C LEU A 140 12.28 15.32 2.40
N VAL A 141 11.89 14.07 2.22
CA VAL A 141 10.79 13.66 1.36
C VAL A 141 9.58 13.36 2.24
N GLN A 142 8.45 13.99 1.96
CA GLN A 142 7.18 13.72 2.63
C GLN A 142 6.22 13.08 1.63
N GLY A 143 5.67 11.92 1.99
CA GLY A 143 4.91 11.11 1.07
C GLY A 143 4.10 9.99 1.70
N TRP A 144 3.56 9.15 0.84
CA TRP A 144 2.79 7.97 1.22
C TRP A 144 3.72 6.75 1.21
N GLY A 145 3.94 6.16 2.38
CA GLY A 145 4.65 4.90 2.54
C GLY A 145 3.70 3.69 2.59
N THR A 146 4.23 2.52 2.28
CA THR A 146 3.55 1.24 2.55
C THR A 146 3.77 0.90 4.02
N PRO A 147 2.72 0.85 4.86
CA PRO A 147 2.91 0.58 6.28
C PRO A 147 3.51 -0.80 6.51
N ARG A 148 4.43 -0.85 7.46
CA ARG A 148 5.12 -2.07 7.86
C ARG A 148 4.91 -2.35 9.34
N HIS A 149 4.78 -3.63 9.66
CA HIS A 149 4.79 -4.12 11.03
C HIS A 149 5.84 -5.22 11.11
N ASN A 150 6.82 -5.08 12.02
CA ASN A 150 7.95 -5.99 12.17
C ASN A 150 8.74 -6.26 10.87
N GLY A 151 8.80 -5.28 9.97
CA GLY A 151 9.53 -5.39 8.69
C GLY A 151 8.71 -5.97 7.53
N SER A 152 7.54 -6.56 7.79
CA SER A 152 6.61 -7.06 6.78
C SER A 152 5.57 -6.03 6.39
N ILE A 153 5.06 -6.13 5.16
CA ILE A 153 3.89 -5.34 4.73
C ILE A 153 2.62 -5.84 5.44
N LEU A 154 1.66 -4.93 5.60
CA LEU A 154 0.34 -5.27 6.11
C LEU A 154 -0.59 -5.74 4.97
N VAL A 155 -1.33 -6.82 5.20
CA VAL A 155 -2.35 -7.37 4.29
C VAL A 155 -3.74 -7.37 4.96
N PRO A 156 -4.84 -7.33 4.20
CA PRO A 156 -6.18 -7.43 4.77
C PRO A 156 -6.36 -8.76 5.54
N ALA A 157 -7.03 -8.68 6.68
CA ALA A 157 -7.30 -9.84 7.54
C ALA A 157 -8.63 -10.54 7.21
N GLU A 158 -9.43 -9.97 6.30
CA GLU A 158 -10.69 -10.55 5.87
C GLU A 158 -10.45 -11.86 5.09
N PRO A 159 -11.07 -12.98 5.51
CA PRO A 159 -10.79 -14.29 4.92
C PRO A 159 -10.94 -14.36 3.39
N ILE A 160 -11.91 -13.63 2.84
CA ILE A 160 -12.15 -13.56 1.39
C ILE A 160 -10.95 -12.94 0.64
N LEU A 161 -10.37 -11.89 1.22
CA LEU A 161 -9.21 -11.21 0.62
C LEU A 161 -7.92 -11.98 0.88
N THR A 162 -7.79 -12.59 2.06
CA THR A 162 -6.67 -13.48 2.38
C THR A 162 -6.62 -14.67 1.42
N ASP A 163 -7.74 -15.39 1.23
CA ASP A 163 -7.82 -16.53 0.30
C ASP A 163 -7.47 -16.10 -1.13
N TYR A 164 -8.02 -14.98 -1.58
CA TYR A 164 -7.68 -14.39 -2.87
C TYR A 164 -6.17 -14.16 -3.06
N LEU A 165 -5.52 -13.49 -2.10
CA LEU A 165 -4.08 -13.21 -2.15
C LEU A 165 -3.24 -14.49 -2.09
N GLU A 166 -3.65 -15.49 -1.31
CA GLU A 166 -2.99 -16.81 -1.29
C GLU A 166 -3.08 -17.51 -2.64
N LYS A 167 -4.26 -17.56 -3.26
CA LYS A 167 -4.47 -18.17 -4.58
C LYS A 167 -3.67 -17.45 -5.67
N PHE A 168 -3.60 -16.12 -5.59
CA PHE A 168 -2.76 -15.32 -6.48
C PHE A 168 -1.28 -15.70 -6.38
N LEU A 169 -0.72 -15.77 -5.17
CA LEU A 169 0.69 -16.14 -4.97
C LEU A 169 1.00 -17.55 -5.49
N ILE A 170 0.12 -18.51 -5.18
CA ILE A 170 0.26 -19.89 -5.66
C ILE A 170 0.25 -19.92 -7.20
N TYR A 171 -0.70 -19.22 -7.82
CA TYR A 171 -0.82 -19.17 -9.27
C TYR A 171 0.41 -18.55 -9.94
N GLN A 172 0.90 -17.39 -9.45
CA GLN A 172 2.11 -16.77 -10.02
C GLN A 172 3.32 -17.68 -9.86
N THR A 173 3.52 -18.26 -8.68
CA THR A 173 4.66 -19.15 -8.44
C THR A 173 4.65 -20.35 -9.39
N LEU A 174 3.50 -21.03 -9.54
CA LEU A 174 3.40 -22.17 -10.46
C LEU A 174 3.56 -21.77 -11.93
N LYS A 175 3.11 -20.57 -12.29
CA LYS A 175 3.26 -20.02 -13.63
C LYS A 175 4.74 -19.77 -13.94
N ASP A 176 5.49 -19.19 -13.01
CA ASP A 176 6.91 -18.90 -13.19
C ASP A 176 7.72 -20.20 -13.30
N LEU A 177 7.46 -21.18 -12.43
CA LEU A 177 8.05 -22.52 -12.53
C LEU A 177 7.77 -23.20 -13.88
N TYR A 178 6.56 -23.04 -14.41
CA TYR A 178 6.16 -23.61 -15.69
C TYR A 178 6.90 -22.93 -16.86
N ILE A 179 6.99 -21.60 -16.85
CA ILE A 179 7.67 -20.82 -17.89
C ILE A 179 9.18 -21.14 -17.91
N ASN A 180 9.78 -21.33 -16.74
CA ASN A 180 11.21 -21.64 -16.61
C ASN A 180 11.54 -23.13 -16.83
N ALA A 181 10.52 -23.97 -17.15
CA ALA A 181 10.65 -25.41 -17.36
C ALA A 181 11.34 -26.16 -16.20
N GLU A 182 11.16 -25.69 -14.96
CA GLU A 182 11.84 -26.23 -13.79
C GLU A 182 11.26 -27.58 -13.33
N VAL A 183 10.02 -27.90 -13.70
CA VAL A 183 9.32 -29.12 -13.28
C VAL A 183 8.46 -29.70 -14.39
N ASN A 184 8.61 -31.00 -14.66
CA ASN A 184 7.75 -31.76 -15.58
C ASN A 184 6.33 -31.92 -14.98
N ASP A 185 5.30 -31.95 -15.83
CA ASP A 185 3.88 -32.15 -15.44
C ASP A 185 3.22 -31.02 -14.61
N LEU A 186 3.70 -29.77 -14.75
CA LEU A 186 3.10 -28.61 -14.08
C LEU A 186 1.76 -28.14 -14.70
N GLU A 187 1.51 -28.44 -15.97
CA GLU A 187 0.38 -27.89 -16.74
C GLU A 187 -0.97 -28.11 -16.03
N ARG A 188 -1.26 -29.33 -15.61
CA ARG A 188 -2.51 -29.65 -14.92
C ARG A 188 -2.67 -28.94 -13.57
N ARG A 189 -1.56 -28.72 -12.86
CA ARG A 189 -1.56 -28.02 -11.55
C ARG A 189 -1.74 -26.52 -11.77
N LEU A 190 -1.08 -25.97 -12.78
CA LEU A 190 -1.21 -24.57 -13.17
C LEU A 190 -2.65 -24.25 -13.59
N ASP A 191 -3.29 -25.11 -14.39
CA ASP A 191 -4.68 -24.94 -14.81
C ASP A 191 -5.65 -24.93 -13.62
N LEU A 192 -5.44 -25.82 -12.64
CA LEU A 192 -6.25 -25.85 -11.43
C LEU A 192 -6.04 -24.57 -10.60
N ALA A 193 -4.79 -24.16 -10.39
CA ALA A 193 -4.45 -22.95 -9.64
C ALA A 193 -5.01 -21.69 -10.30
N LYS A 194 -4.98 -21.62 -11.64
CA LYS A 194 -5.56 -20.53 -12.41
C LYS A 194 -7.08 -20.42 -12.16
N ARG A 195 -7.80 -21.54 -12.24
CA ARG A 195 -9.26 -21.56 -11.98
C ARG A 195 -9.59 -21.13 -10.55
N ASP A 196 -8.87 -21.64 -9.56
CA ASP A 196 -9.04 -21.25 -8.16
C ASP A 196 -8.79 -19.75 -7.97
N TYR A 197 -7.74 -19.22 -8.60
CA TYR A 197 -7.43 -17.79 -8.57
C TYR A 197 -8.53 -16.94 -9.21
N GLU A 198 -8.98 -17.27 -10.41
CA GLU A 198 -10.04 -16.54 -11.12
C GLU A 198 -11.36 -16.51 -10.32
N LEU A 199 -11.71 -17.65 -9.70
CA LEU A 199 -12.88 -17.72 -8.81
C LEU A 199 -12.71 -16.82 -7.59
N ALA A 200 -11.56 -16.89 -6.92
CA ALA A 200 -11.28 -16.05 -5.75
C ALA A 200 -11.24 -14.56 -6.12
N GLU A 201 -10.68 -14.19 -7.29
CA GLU A 201 -10.65 -12.82 -7.80
C GLU A 201 -12.05 -12.27 -8.02
N ALA A 202 -12.94 -13.05 -8.64
CA ALA A 202 -14.31 -12.64 -8.88
C ALA A 202 -15.05 -12.39 -7.55
N VAL A 203 -14.87 -13.28 -6.56
CA VAL A 203 -15.46 -13.13 -5.23
C VAL A 203 -14.90 -11.90 -4.51
N ALA A 204 -13.58 -11.72 -4.49
CA ALA A 204 -12.93 -10.57 -3.86
C ALA A 204 -13.32 -9.25 -4.52
N THR A 205 -13.38 -9.20 -5.85
CA THR A 205 -13.80 -8.02 -6.60
C THR A 205 -15.25 -7.65 -6.30
N ASN A 206 -16.15 -8.64 -6.26
CA ASN A 206 -17.54 -8.42 -5.87
C ASN A 206 -17.66 -7.94 -4.43
N TYR A 207 -16.87 -8.51 -3.52
CA TYR A 207 -16.79 -8.07 -2.13
C TYR A 207 -16.39 -6.60 -2.02
N LEU A 208 -15.34 -6.17 -2.73
CA LEU A 208 -14.86 -4.78 -2.70
C LEU A 208 -15.81 -3.77 -3.37
N LYS A 209 -16.55 -4.20 -4.40
CA LYS A 209 -17.55 -3.36 -5.07
C LYS A 209 -18.85 -3.22 -4.27
N THR A 210 -19.10 -4.14 -3.34
CA THR A 210 -20.34 -4.13 -2.56
C THR A 210 -20.26 -3.04 -1.50
N PRO A 211 -21.14 -2.02 -1.53
CA PRO A 211 -21.16 -1.00 -0.50
C PRO A 211 -21.49 -1.65 0.84
N SER A 212 -20.77 -1.26 1.89
CA SER A 212 -21.07 -1.70 3.24
C SER A 212 -22.49 -1.30 3.66
N PHE A 213 -23.10 -2.05 4.58
CA PHE A 213 -24.42 -1.71 5.10
C PHE A 213 -24.50 -0.28 5.65
N LYS A 214 -23.43 0.22 6.28
CA LYS A 214 -23.33 1.61 6.73
C LYS A 214 -23.33 2.61 5.56
N GLN A 215 -22.62 2.31 4.47
CA GLN A 215 -22.65 3.14 3.26
C GLN A 215 -24.04 3.12 2.61
N LEU A 216 -24.73 1.98 2.61
CA LEU A 216 -26.12 1.88 2.15
C LEU A 216 -27.08 2.71 3.01
N LEU A 217 -26.92 2.69 4.34
CA LEU A 217 -27.70 3.52 5.26
C LEU A 217 -27.44 5.01 5.03
N ALA A 218 -26.18 5.43 4.98
CA ALA A 218 -25.81 6.82 4.70
C ALA A 218 -26.33 7.28 3.34
N TRP A 219 -26.29 6.40 2.33
CA TRP A 219 -26.87 6.66 1.03
C TRP A 219 -28.39 6.86 1.16
N LYS A 220 -29.12 5.93 1.79
CA LYS A 220 -30.57 6.03 2.04
C LYS A 220 -30.95 7.35 2.74
N GLU A 221 -30.21 7.73 3.79
CA GLU A 221 -30.43 8.97 4.53
C GLU A 221 -30.21 10.22 3.65
N SER A 222 -29.15 10.22 2.82
CA SER A 222 -28.87 11.31 1.87
C SER A 222 -29.97 11.48 0.81
N TRP A 223 -30.67 10.41 0.45
CA TRP A 223 -31.82 10.46 -0.46
C TRP A 223 -33.06 11.03 0.22
N HIS A 224 -33.34 10.64 1.46
CA HIS A 224 -34.48 11.17 2.22
C HIS A 224 -34.32 12.67 2.52
N GLY A 225 -33.12 13.13 2.89
CA GLY A 225 -32.86 14.56 3.10
C GLY A 225 -33.07 15.40 1.83
N ARG A 226 -32.67 14.88 0.66
CA ARG A 226 -32.89 15.55 -0.63
C ARG A 226 -34.36 15.60 -1.03
N LEU A 227 -35.13 14.54 -0.75
CA LEU A 227 -36.56 14.53 -1.04
C LEU A 227 -37.32 15.54 -0.17
N LEU A 228 -37.05 15.59 1.14
CA LEU A 228 -37.72 16.53 2.05
C LEU A 228 -37.42 18.01 1.72
N SER A 229 -36.20 18.33 1.29
CA SER A 229 -35.83 19.69 0.86
C SER A 229 -36.59 20.19 -0.38
N ARG A 230 -37.18 19.29 -1.17
CA ARG A 230 -37.99 19.67 -2.35
C ARG A 230 -39.46 19.97 -2.02
N TYR A 231 -39.93 19.58 -0.82
CA TYR A 231 -41.31 19.79 -0.38
C TYR A 231 -41.48 20.95 0.62
N GLN A 232 -40.41 21.70 0.91
CA GLN A 232 -40.46 22.93 1.74
C GLN A 232 -40.47 24.21 0.89
N LEU A 233 -41.18 24.20 -0.25
CA LEU A 233 -41.49 25.38 -1.06
C LEU A 233 -42.82 25.98 -0.63
#